data_AF-A0A377DM59-F1
#
_entry.id   AF-A0A377DM59-F1
#
_cell.length_a   1.000
_cell.length_b   1.000
_cell.length_c   1.000
_cell.angle_alpha   90.00
_cell.angle_beta   90.00
_cell.angle_gamma   90.00
#
_symmetry.space_group_name_H-M   'P 1'
#
loop_
_entity.id
_entity.type
_entity.pdbx_description
1 polymer ?
#
loop_
_entity_poly.entity_id
_entity_poly.type
_entity_poly.pdbx_seq_one_letter_code
_entity_poly.pdbx_strand_id
1 'polypeptide(L)'
;MLKDATAQAIADAKALLAAGKVSVKIQEPCDEILFSRAKVWNGEKWACVTIVGGHTNIVHIETHDGVVFTQQACVAEGEQESPLTVLSRTTLAEILKFVNEVPFAAIRFILDSAKLNCALSQEGLSGKWGLHIGATLEKQCERGLLAKDLSSSIVIRTSAASDARMGGATLPAMSNSGSGNQGITATMPVVVVAEHFGADDERLARALMLSHLSAIYIHNQLPRLSALCAATTAAMGAAAGMAWLVDGRYETISMAISSMIGDVSGMICDGASNSCAMKVSTSASAAWKAVLMALDDTAVTGQ
;
A
#
# COMPACT_ATOMS: atom_id res chain seq x y z
N MET A 1 -5.15 -1.88 -13.47
CA MET A 1 -4.93 -2.30 -14.87
C MET A 1 -5.35 -3.74 -15.19
N LEU A 2 -5.63 -4.64 -14.22
CA LEU A 2 -6.10 -6.01 -14.54
C LEU A 2 -7.63 -6.19 -14.57
N LYS A 3 -8.40 -5.22 -14.07
CA LYS A 3 -9.86 -5.32 -13.98
C LYS A 3 -10.53 -5.60 -15.32
N ASP A 4 -10.00 -5.02 -16.40
CA ASP A 4 -10.53 -5.12 -17.75
C ASP A 4 -9.80 -6.18 -18.61
N ALA A 5 -8.88 -6.95 -18.00
CA ALA A 5 -8.17 -8.01 -18.70
C ALA A 5 -9.09 -9.21 -18.94
N THR A 6 -9.26 -9.61 -20.20
CA THR A 6 -10.05 -10.79 -20.55
C THR A 6 -9.31 -12.07 -20.18
N ALA A 7 -10.04 -13.16 -19.97
CA ALA A 7 -9.45 -14.47 -19.73
C ALA A 7 -8.49 -14.89 -20.85
N GLN A 8 -8.83 -14.54 -22.11
CA GLN A 8 -7.97 -14.77 -23.26
C GLN A 8 -6.66 -13.98 -23.17
N ALA A 9 -6.72 -12.67 -22.86
CA ALA A 9 -5.52 -11.85 -22.70
C ALA A 9 -4.58 -12.39 -21.60
N ILE A 10 -5.15 -12.90 -20.51
CA ILE A 10 -4.36 -13.53 -19.43
C ILE A 10 -3.73 -14.84 -19.91
N ALA A 11 -4.47 -15.67 -20.66
CA ALA A 11 -3.94 -16.91 -21.22
C ALA A 11 -2.80 -16.64 -22.21
N ASP A 12 -2.97 -15.65 -23.10
CA ASP A 12 -1.97 -15.25 -24.08
C ASP A 12 -0.70 -14.71 -23.40
N ALA A 13 -0.85 -13.88 -22.36
CA ALA A 13 0.27 -13.37 -21.57
C ALA A 13 1.06 -14.51 -20.89
N LYS A 14 0.36 -15.51 -20.33
CA LYS A 14 1.00 -16.70 -19.76
C LYS A 14 1.73 -17.54 -20.82
N ALA A 15 1.16 -17.65 -22.02
CA ALA A 15 1.80 -18.35 -23.13
C ALA A 15 3.08 -17.63 -23.59
N LEU A 16 3.12 -16.30 -23.62
CA LEU A 16 4.34 -15.52 -23.90
C LEU A 16 5.44 -15.79 -22.87
N LEU A 17 5.10 -15.85 -21.59
CA LEU A 17 6.03 -16.19 -20.52
C LEU A 17 6.57 -17.61 -20.67
N ALA A 18 5.69 -18.60 -20.89
CA ALA A 18 6.07 -20.00 -21.06
C ALA A 18 6.95 -20.23 -22.30
N ALA A 19 6.73 -19.44 -23.35
CA ALA A 19 7.54 -19.46 -24.56
C ALA A 19 8.87 -18.68 -24.45
N GLY A 20 9.19 -18.10 -23.29
CA GLY A 20 10.42 -17.33 -23.08
C GLY A 20 10.48 -16.01 -23.87
N LYS A 21 9.33 -15.49 -24.32
CA LYS A 21 9.23 -14.24 -25.11
C LYS A 21 9.29 -12.97 -24.26
N VAL A 22 9.39 -13.11 -22.94
CA VAL A 22 9.51 -12.00 -22.00
C VAL A 22 10.83 -12.16 -21.26
N SER A 23 11.64 -11.11 -21.25
CA SER A 23 12.91 -11.08 -20.51
C SER A 23 12.97 -9.87 -19.60
N VAL A 24 13.36 -10.09 -18.34
CA VAL A 24 13.67 -9.04 -17.39
C VAL A 24 15.16 -9.12 -17.08
N LYS A 25 15.85 -7.98 -17.14
CA LYS A 25 17.30 -7.89 -16.91
C LYS A 25 17.60 -6.66 -16.06
N ILE A 26 18.65 -6.75 -15.25
CA ILE A 26 19.23 -5.60 -14.57
C ILE A 26 20.12 -4.88 -15.59
N GLN A 27 19.99 -3.57 -15.67
CA GLN A 27 20.85 -2.74 -16.51
C GLN A 27 22.20 -2.57 -15.81
N GLU A 28 23.26 -3.07 -16.43
CA GLU A 28 24.64 -2.95 -15.92
C GLU A 28 25.58 -2.56 -17.07
N PRO A 29 26.42 -1.52 -16.92
CA PRO A 29 26.43 -0.56 -15.81
C PRO A 29 25.18 0.34 -15.82
N CYS A 30 24.86 0.91 -14.65
CA CYS A 30 23.78 1.89 -14.48
C CYS A 30 24.15 2.87 -13.36
N ASP A 31 24.42 4.12 -13.74
CA ASP A 31 24.78 5.19 -12.79
C ASP A 31 23.55 5.90 -12.21
N GLU A 32 22.38 5.66 -12.80
CA GLU A 32 21.11 6.28 -12.42
C GLU A 32 20.42 5.51 -11.28
N ILE A 33 19.98 6.24 -10.25
CA ILE A 33 19.28 5.67 -9.08
C ILE A 33 17.92 5.08 -9.51
N LEU A 34 17.21 5.74 -10.43
CA LEU A 34 15.97 5.24 -11.02
C LEU A 34 16.15 5.14 -12.53
N PHE A 35 16.11 3.92 -13.04
CA PHE A 35 16.16 3.62 -14.47
C PHE A 35 15.15 2.51 -14.79
N SER A 36 14.39 2.68 -15.85
CA SER A 36 13.61 1.58 -16.42
C SER A 36 13.52 1.70 -17.93
N ARG A 37 13.65 0.57 -18.61
CA ARG A 37 13.51 0.48 -20.07
C ARG A 37 12.56 -0.65 -20.40
N ALA A 38 11.52 -0.35 -21.17
CA ALA A 38 10.56 -1.32 -21.68
C ALA A 38 10.66 -1.36 -23.20
N LYS A 39 10.91 -2.55 -23.75
CA LYS A 39 10.94 -2.80 -25.20
C LYS A 39 9.87 -3.84 -25.55
N VAL A 40 9.08 -3.54 -26.56
CA VAL A 40 7.98 -4.39 -27.05
C VAL A 40 8.16 -4.68 -28.53
N TRP A 41 7.67 -5.83 -28.98
CA TRP A 41 7.79 -6.30 -30.36
C TRP A 41 6.44 -6.64 -30.97
N ASN A 42 6.32 -6.43 -32.28
CA ASN A 42 5.25 -6.95 -33.12
C ASN A 42 5.84 -7.41 -34.46
N GLY A 43 6.07 -8.71 -34.60
CA GLY A 43 6.87 -9.27 -35.70
C GLY A 43 8.30 -8.75 -35.65
N GLU A 44 8.77 -8.16 -36.75
CA GLU A 44 10.11 -7.54 -36.84
C GLU A 44 10.16 -6.11 -36.29
N LYS A 45 9.00 -5.48 -36.06
CA LYS A 45 8.93 -4.11 -35.55
C LYS A 45 9.06 -4.08 -34.04
N TRP A 46 9.66 -3.01 -33.53
CA TRP A 46 9.82 -2.80 -32.10
C TRP A 46 9.72 -1.32 -31.72
N ALA A 47 9.34 -1.10 -30.46
CA ALA A 47 9.38 0.20 -29.79
C ALA A 47 9.99 0.03 -28.40
N CYS A 48 10.78 1.01 -27.97
CA CYS A 48 11.48 0.99 -26.69
C CYS A 48 11.40 2.38 -26.05
N VAL A 49 11.03 2.40 -24.77
CA VAL A 49 10.88 3.62 -23.96
C VAL A 49 11.78 3.50 -22.74
N THR A 50 12.51 4.58 -22.43
CA THR A 50 13.37 4.68 -21.25
C THR A 50 12.92 5.83 -20.36
N ILE A 51 12.79 5.56 -19.06
CA ILE A 51 12.60 6.56 -18.01
C ILE A 51 13.82 6.63 -17.10
N VAL A 52 14.17 7.82 -16.61
CA VAL A 52 15.31 8.07 -15.73
C VAL A 52 14.96 9.10 -14.66
N GLY A 53 15.43 8.92 -13.42
CA GLY A 53 15.36 9.89 -12.32
C GLY A 53 13.96 10.09 -11.70
N GLY A 54 12.89 9.61 -12.35
CA GLY A 54 11.52 9.66 -11.84
C GLY A 54 10.60 8.66 -12.55
N HIS A 55 9.49 8.30 -11.88
CA HIS A 55 8.54 7.29 -12.35
C HIS A 55 7.83 7.65 -13.67
N THR A 56 7.80 8.93 -14.05
CA THR A 56 7.11 9.45 -15.23
C THR A 56 8.02 10.24 -16.16
N ASN A 57 9.32 10.33 -15.86
CA ASN A 57 10.26 11.13 -16.63
C ASN A 57 10.81 10.33 -17.82
N ILE A 58 10.07 10.34 -18.94
CA ILE A 58 10.50 9.73 -20.20
C ILE A 58 11.66 10.55 -20.77
N VAL A 59 12.82 9.92 -20.90
CA VAL A 59 14.03 10.56 -21.44
C VAL A 59 14.32 10.15 -22.88
N HIS A 60 13.81 8.99 -23.31
CA HIS A 60 14.15 8.45 -24.62
C HIS A 60 13.06 7.50 -25.16
N ILE A 61 12.74 7.64 -26.44
CA ILE A 61 11.88 6.73 -27.20
C ILE A 61 12.56 6.42 -28.53
N GLU A 62 12.71 5.13 -28.82
CA GLU A 62 13.28 4.63 -30.07
C GLU A 62 12.40 3.52 -30.66
N THR A 63 12.44 3.39 -31.98
CA THR A 63 11.74 2.35 -32.74
C THR A 63 12.68 1.74 -33.77
N HIS A 64 12.21 0.72 -34.48
CA HIS A 64 12.91 0.17 -35.64
C HIS A 64 13.30 1.22 -36.70
N ASP A 65 12.59 2.35 -36.79
CA ASP A 65 12.85 3.43 -37.75
C ASP A 65 13.83 4.49 -37.20
N GLY A 66 14.32 4.33 -35.97
CA GLY A 66 15.24 5.24 -35.30
C GLY A 66 14.67 5.92 -34.05
N VAL A 67 15.38 6.92 -33.57
CA VAL A 67 15.02 7.70 -32.37
C VAL A 67 13.84 8.62 -32.67
N VAL A 68 12.77 8.47 -31.91
CA VAL A 68 11.54 9.29 -32.02
C VAL A 68 11.59 10.45 -31.04
N PHE A 69 12.16 10.23 -29.86
CA PHE A 69 12.27 11.24 -28.82
C PHE A 69 13.56 11.06 -28.02
N THR A 70 14.25 12.17 -27.80
CA THR A 70 15.29 12.28 -26.78
C THR A 70 15.06 13.59 -26.07
N GLN A 71 14.93 13.52 -24.75
CA GLN A 71 14.87 14.72 -23.93
C GLN A 71 16.20 15.47 -24.06
N GLN A 72 16.16 16.69 -24.59
CA GLN A 72 17.32 17.56 -24.59
C GLN A 72 17.56 18.05 -23.15
N ALA A 73 18.84 18.11 -22.74
CA ALA A 73 19.20 18.46 -21.38
C ALA A 73 18.57 19.79 -20.94
N CYS A 74 17.73 19.70 -19.90
CA CYS A 74 17.15 20.75 -19.07
C CYS A 74 16.27 21.81 -19.78
N VAL A 75 14.96 21.61 -19.67
CA VAL A 75 14.08 22.66 -19.13
C VAL A 75 13.29 22.01 -18.00
N ALA A 76 13.52 22.46 -16.77
CA ALA A 76 12.56 22.27 -15.69
C ALA A 76 11.33 23.12 -16.07
N GLU A 77 10.51 22.62 -17.00
CA GLU A 77 9.24 23.24 -17.31
C GLU A 77 8.39 23.12 -16.05
N GLY A 78 8.13 24.29 -15.45
CA GLY A 78 7.43 24.53 -14.19
C GLY A 78 6.93 23.29 -13.50
N GLU A 79 7.67 22.81 -12.50
CA GLU A 79 7.14 21.84 -11.54
C GLU A 79 5.80 22.41 -11.05
N GLN A 80 4.68 21.87 -11.55
CA GLN A 80 3.41 22.05 -10.86
C GLN A 80 3.69 21.58 -9.43
N GLU A 81 3.54 22.49 -8.46
CA GLU A 81 3.74 22.15 -7.06
C GLU A 81 2.96 20.87 -6.79
N SER A 82 3.68 19.80 -6.45
CA SER A 82 3.06 18.53 -6.10
C SER A 82 2.02 18.81 -5.00
N PRO A 83 0.80 18.26 -5.08
CA PRO A 83 -0.17 18.40 -3.98
C PRO A 83 0.39 17.95 -2.62
N LEU A 84 1.46 17.15 -2.61
CA LEU A 84 2.17 16.71 -1.41
C LEU A 84 3.06 17.79 -0.77
N THR A 85 3.35 18.91 -1.44
CA THR A 85 4.15 20.01 -0.86
C THR A 85 3.51 20.56 0.41
N VAL A 86 2.18 20.54 0.50
CA VAL A 86 1.43 20.95 1.69
C VAL A 86 1.84 20.12 2.93
N LEU A 87 2.20 18.85 2.75
CA LEU A 87 2.57 17.95 3.84
C LEU A 87 3.90 18.33 4.50
N SER A 88 4.77 19.07 3.80
CA SER A 88 6.00 19.61 4.39
C SER A 88 5.73 20.66 5.48
N ARG A 89 4.52 21.22 5.52
CA ARG A 89 4.09 22.25 6.48
C ARG A 89 2.87 21.82 7.31
N THR A 90 2.40 20.60 7.13
CA THR A 90 1.24 20.05 7.85
C THR A 90 1.72 19.21 9.02
N THR A 91 1.03 19.31 10.15
CA THR A 91 1.26 18.50 11.34
C THR A 91 0.22 17.39 11.48
N LEU A 92 0.53 16.36 12.25
CA LEU A 92 -0.46 15.31 12.58
C LEU A 92 -1.71 15.88 13.28
N ALA A 93 -1.54 16.90 14.13
CA ALA A 93 -2.65 17.57 14.79
C ALA A 93 -3.58 18.28 13.80
N GLU A 94 -3.03 18.90 12.76
CA GLU A 94 -3.83 19.51 11.69
C GLU A 94 -4.55 18.47 10.83
N ILE A 95 -3.93 17.31 10.58
CA ILE A 95 -4.60 16.18 9.91
C ILE A 95 -5.79 15.71 10.76
N LEU A 96 -5.58 15.50 12.07
CA LEU A 96 -6.64 15.09 13.00
C LEU A 96 -7.78 16.12 13.04
N LYS A 97 -7.43 17.41 13.10
CA LYS A 97 -8.41 18.49 13.05
C LYS A 97 -9.23 18.44 11.77
N PHE A 98 -8.55 18.34 10.62
CA PHE A 98 -9.20 18.24 9.31
C PHE A 98 -10.20 17.09 9.25
N VAL A 99 -9.81 15.88 9.65
CA VAL A 99 -10.70 14.71 9.57
C VAL A 99 -11.89 14.78 10.53
N ASN A 100 -11.80 15.56 11.61
CA ASN A 100 -12.90 15.78 12.55
C ASN A 100 -13.86 16.87 12.05
N GLU A 101 -13.36 17.88 11.36
CA GLU A 101 -14.15 19.07 10.96
C GLU A 101 -14.70 19.00 9.54
N VAL A 102 -14.04 18.26 8.64
CA VAL A 102 -14.45 18.20 7.23
C VAL A 102 -15.87 17.63 7.09
N PRO A 103 -16.72 18.20 6.22
CA PRO A 103 -18.06 17.66 5.96
C PRO A 103 -17.96 16.23 5.42
N PHE A 104 -18.77 15.32 5.98
CA PHE A 104 -18.78 13.91 5.58
C PHE A 104 -18.91 13.72 4.06
N ALA A 105 -19.76 14.50 3.40
CA ALA A 105 -19.95 14.44 1.95
C ALA A 105 -18.66 14.64 1.14
N ALA A 106 -17.71 15.43 1.65
CA ALA A 106 -16.42 15.70 0.99
C ALA A 106 -15.41 14.54 1.13
N ILE A 107 -15.58 13.68 2.14
CA ILE A 107 -14.68 12.54 2.39
C ILE A 107 -15.33 11.18 2.18
N ARG A 108 -16.64 11.12 1.92
CA ARG A 108 -17.40 9.86 1.75
C ARG A 108 -16.81 8.93 0.69
N PHE A 109 -16.12 9.48 -0.32
CA PHE A 109 -15.44 8.71 -1.36
C PHE A 109 -14.44 7.69 -0.79
N ILE A 110 -13.86 7.96 0.39
CA ILE A 110 -12.88 7.05 1.01
C ILE A 110 -13.48 5.70 1.35
N LEU A 111 -14.80 5.60 1.54
CA LEU A 111 -15.49 4.32 1.78
C LEU A 111 -15.34 3.34 0.60
N ASP A 112 -15.01 3.83 -0.60
CA ASP A 112 -14.67 2.95 -1.71
C ASP A 112 -13.36 2.19 -1.45
N SER A 113 -12.44 2.70 -0.61
CA SER A 113 -11.26 1.95 -0.16
C SER A 113 -11.67 0.68 0.58
N ALA A 114 -12.60 0.82 1.54
CA ALA A 114 -13.14 -0.29 2.30
C ALA A 114 -13.81 -1.31 1.39
N LYS A 115 -14.67 -0.87 0.45
CA LYS A 115 -15.35 -1.78 -0.50
C LYS A 115 -14.36 -2.58 -1.34
N LEU A 116 -13.41 -1.90 -1.99
CA LEU A 116 -12.45 -2.56 -2.89
C LEU A 116 -11.53 -3.53 -2.13
N ASN A 117 -10.99 -3.08 -1.00
CA ASN A 117 -10.05 -3.89 -0.22
C ASN A 117 -10.75 -5.02 0.55
N CYS A 118 -12.01 -4.85 0.97
CA CYS A 118 -12.82 -5.96 1.50
C CYS A 118 -13.10 -7.03 0.45
N ALA A 119 -13.41 -6.64 -0.79
CA ALA A 119 -13.60 -7.61 -1.88
C ALA A 119 -12.33 -8.44 -2.11
N LEU A 120 -11.15 -7.80 -2.10
CA LEU A 120 -9.87 -8.50 -2.15
C LEU A 120 -9.63 -9.41 -0.94
N SER A 121 -9.98 -8.93 0.27
CA SER A 121 -9.87 -9.72 1.50
C SER A 121 -10.67 -11.02 1.39
N GLN A 122 -11.91 -10.93 0.94
CA GLN A 122 -12.77 -12.10 0.77
C GLN A 122 -12.27 -13.05 -0.33
N GLU A 123 -11.78 -12.52 -1.45
CA GLU A 123 -11.14 -13.33 -2.49
C GLU A 123 -9.90 -14.05 -1.96
N GLY A 124 -9.10 -13.38 -1.12
CA GLY A 124 -7.90 -13.97 -0.51
C GLY A 124 -8.19 -15.12 0.45
N LEU A 125 -9.32 -15.04 1.18
CA LEU A 125 -9.76 -16.10 2.10
C LEU A 125 -10.13 -17.40 1.39
N SER A 126 -10.33 -17.37 0.06
CA SER A 126 -10.49 -18.60 -0.72
C SER A 126 -9.23 -19.50 -0.66
N GLY A 127 -8.07 -18.97 -0.25
CA GLY A 127 -6.82 -19.70 -0.10
C GLY A 127 -6.15 -20.13 -1.41
N LYS A 128 -6.52 -19.52 -2.54
CA LYS A 128 -5.98 -19.87 -3.88
C LYS A 128 -4.84 -18.95 -4.34
N TRP A 129 -4.51 -17.93 -3.54
CA TRP A 129 -3.65 -16.82 -3.95
C TRP A 129 -2.41 -16.70 -3.06
N GLY A 130 -1.32 -16.24 -3.66
CA GLY A 130 -0.10 -15.86 -2.94
C GLY A 130 0.43 -16.97 -2.04
N LEU A 131 0.72 -16.63 -0.78
CA LEU A 131 1.13 -17.55 0.27
C LEU A 131 -0.05 -17.99 1.16
N HIS A 132 -1.28 -17.60 0.80
CA HIS A 132 -2.53 -17.94 1.47
C HIS A 132 -2.45 -17.80 3.01
N ILE A 133 -1.80 -16.74 3.49
CA ILE A 133 -1.53 -16.47 4.91
C ILE A 133 -2.82 -16.28 5.66
N GLY A 134 -3.70 -15.39 5.18
CA GLY A 134 -4.99 -15.12 5.83
C GLY A 134 -5.84 -16.37 5.96
N ALA A 135 -5.97 -17.15 4.88
CA ALA A 135 -6.68 -18.42 4.88
C ALA A 135 -6.02 -19.49 5.78
N THR A 136 -4.68 -19.51 5.87
CA THR A 136 -3.96 -20.41 6.79
C THR A 136 -4.26 -20.06 8.24
N LEU A 137 -4.22 -18.77 8.59
CA LEU A 137 -4.49 -18.28 9.94
C LEU A 137 -5.95 -18.52 10.34
N GLU A 138 -6.91 -18.30 9.44
CA GLU A 138 -8.33 -18.62 9.67
C GLU A 138 -8.53 -20.12 9.99
N LYS A 139 -7.92 -21.01 9.20
CA LYS A 139 -7.94 -22.46 9.47
C LYS A 139 -7.29 -22.81 10.81
N GLN A 140 -6.24 -22.10 11.24
CA GLN A 140 -5.63 -22.34 12.54
C GLN A 140 -6.52 -21.85 13.70
N CYS A 141 -7.29 -20.78 13.49
CA CYS A 141 -8.33 -20.36 14.43
C CYS A 141 -9.44 -21.41 14.58
N GLU A 142 -9.86 -22.05 13.48
CA GLU A 142 -10.83 -23.16 13.52
C GLU A 142 -10.31 -24.39 14.25
N ARG A 143 -9.00 -24.64 14.17
CA ARG A 143 -8.32 -25.74 14.87
C ARG A 143 -8.00 -25.43 16.33
N GLY A 144 -8.29 -24.21 16.81
CA GLY A 144 -8.00 -23.78 18.18
C GLY A 144 -6.51 -23.50 18.47
N LEU A 145 -5.66 -23.42 17.44
CA LEU A 145 -4.25 -23.04 17.59
C LEU A 145 -4.05 -21.52 17.67
N LEU A 146 -5.02 -20.76 17.17
CA LEU A 146 -5.10 -19.31 17.29
C LEU A 146 -6.48 -18.92 17.84
N ALA A 147 -6.54 -17.81 18.58
CA ALA A 147 -7.80 -17.28 19.08
C ALA A 147 -8.65 -16.73 17.91
N LYS A 148 -9.97 -16.79 18.06
CA LYS A 148 -10.92 -16.08 17.18
C LYS A 148 -11.27 -14.74 17.80
N ASP A 149 -10.35 -13.78 17.69
CA ASP A 149 -10.47 -12.46 18.30
C ASP A 149 -10.23 -11.32 17.30
N LEU A 150 -10.32 -10.07 17.79
CA LEU A 150 -10.11 -8.87 16.98
C LEU A 150 -8.69 -8.82 16.39
N SER A 151 -7.68 -9.16 17.20
CA SER A 151 -6.28 -9.18 16.77
C SER A 151 -6.07 -10.12 15.57
N SER A 152 -6.58 -11.34 15.69
CA SER A 152 -6.51 -12.35 14.63
C SER A 152 -7.29 -11.91 13.40
N SER A 153 -8.47 -11.31 13.58
CA SER A 153 -9.30 -10.81 12.48
C SER A 153 -8.62 -9.69 11.68
N ILE A 154 -7.93 -8.76 12.35
CA ILE A 154 -7.14 -7.69 11.71
C ILE A 154 -6.08 -8.31 10.81
N VAL A 155 -5.29 -9.25 11.33
CA VAL A 155 -4.19 -9.88 10.59
C VAL A 155 -4.71 -10.75 9.45
N ILE A 156 -5.71 -11.59 9.70
CA ILE A 156 -6.31 -12.50 8.72
C ILE A 156 -6.84 -11.72 7.52
N ARG A 157 -7.70 -10.72 7.76
CA ARG A 157 -8.37 -10.00 6.67
C ARG A 157 -7.40 -9.11 5.89
N THR A 158 -6.44 -8.50 6.57
CA THR A 158 -5.45 -7.63 5.92
C THR A 158 -4.47 -8.45 5.07
N SER A 159 -3.98 -9.57 5.59
CA SER A 159 -3.06 -10.46 4.86
C SER A 159 -3.75 -11.17 3.69
N ALA A 160 -5.01 -11.61 3.84
CA ALA A 160 -5.79 -12.21 2.76
C ALA A 160 -5.93 -11.25 1.56
N ALA A 161 -6.23 -9.97 1.80
CA ALA A 161 -6.32 -8.98 0.73
C ALA A 161 -4.98 -8.81 0.00
N SER A 162 -3.87 -8.81 0.75
CA SER A 162 -2.53 -8.74 0.19
C SER A 162 -2.18 -10.00 -0.61
N ASP A 163 -2.54 -11.19 -0.14
CA ASP A 163 -2.36 -12.45 -0.87
C ASP A 163 -3.13 -12.47 -2.18
N ALA A 164 -4.40 -12.06 -2.19
CA ALA A 164 -5.19 -11.94 -3.42
C ALA A 164 -4.53 -11.00 -4.42
N ARG A 165 -4.12 -9.81 -3.97
CA ARG A 165 -3.43 -8.83 -4.81
C ARG A 165 -2.12 -9.37 -5.38
N MET A 166 -1.25 -9.90 -4.52
CA MET A 166 0.09 -10.36 -4.92
C MET A 166 0.02 -11.66 -5.73
N GLY A 167 -0.98 -12.49 -5.47
CA GLY A 167 -1.30 -13.68 -6.26
C GLY A 167 -1.91 -13.38 -7.63
N GLY A 168 -2.21 -12.11 -7.95
CA GLY A 168 -2.69 -11.71 -9.26
C GLY A 168 -4.20 -11.85 -9.46
N ALA A 169 -4.99 -11.76 -8.38
CA ALA A 169 -6.44 -11.63 -8.50
C ALA A 169 -6.81 -10.43 -9.38
N THR A 170 -7.88 -10.55 -10.17
CA THR A 170 -8.32 -9.50 -11.10
C THR A 170 -9.04 -8.34 -10.41
N LEU A 171 -9.30 -8.46 -9.10
CA LEU A 171 -9.91 -7.41 -8.29
C LEU A 171 -8.93 -6.24 -8.06
N PRO A 172 -9.42 -4.98 -8.14
CA PRO A 172 -8.57 -3.82 -7.88
C PRO A 172 -8.34 -3.62 -6.38
N ALA A 173 -7.14 -3.17 -6.03
CA ALA A 173 -6.85 -2.61 -4.71
C ALA A 173 -6.92 -1.09 -4.76
N MET A 174 -7.53 -0.46 -3.77
CA MET A 174 -7.31 0.98 -3.59
C MET A 174 -5.87 1.20 -3.13
N SER A 175 -5.14 2.09 -3.78
CA SER A 175 -3.74 2.37 -3.46
C SER A 175 -3.59 3.48 -2.43
N ASN A 176 -2.46 3.47 -1.73
CA ASN A 176 -1.93 4.62 -1.00
C ASN A 176 -0.49 4.83 -1.45
N SER A 177 -0.10 6.08 -1.73
CA SER A 177 1.25 6.44 -2.17
C SER A 177 1.77 5.55 -3.32
N GLY A 178 0.90 5.28 -4.30
CA GLY A 178 1.22 4.46 -5.48
C GLY A 178 1.22 2.94 -5.27
N SER A 179 0.99 2.43 -4.05
CA SER A 179 1.02 1.00 -3.74
C SER A 179 -0.32 0.47 -3.24
N GLY A 180 -0.80 -0.62 -3.85
CA GLY A 180 -2.02 -1.30 -3.41
C GLY A 180 -1.86 -2.00 -2.06
N ASN A 181 -0.68 -2.53 -1.71
CA ASN A 181 -0.47 -3.12 -0.38
C ASN A 181 -0.43 -2.05 0.70
N GLN A 182 0.10 -0.85 0.40
CA GLN A 182 -0.03 0.27 1.34
C GLN A 182 -1.49 0.63 1.56
N GLY A 183 -2.29 0.68 0.49
CA GLY A 183 -3.73 0.95 0.62
C GLY A 183 -4.45 -0.14 1.42
N ILE A 184 -4.19 -1.42 1.14
CA ILE A 184 -4.73 -2.56 1.93
C ILE A 184 -4.36 -2.41 3.40
N THR A 185 -3.09 -2.17 3.71
CA THR A 185 -2.62 -2.01 5.10
C THR A 185 -3.23 -0.80 5.79
N ALA A 186 -3.42 0.33 5.08
CA ALA A 186 -4.05 1.53 5.65
C ALA A 186 -5.57 1.36 5.83
N THR A 187 -6.22 0.49 5.04
CA THR A 187 -7.67 0.31 5.06
C THR A 187 -8.13 -0.83 5.98
N MET A 188 -7.64 -2.05 5.74
CA MET A 188 -8.27 -3.26 6.28
C MET A 188 -8.26 -3.34 7.81
N PRO A 189 -7.16 -3.00 8.53
CA PRO A 189 -7.17 -2.98 9.99
C PRO A 189 -8.26 -2.03 10.55
N VAL A 190 -8.39 -0.85 9.95
CA VAL A 190 -9.39 0.16 10.36
C VAL A 190 -10.80 -0.36 10.10
N VAL A 191 -11.05 -1.01 8.97
CA VAL A 191 -12.35 -1.63 8.66
C VAL A 191 -12.70 -2.71 9.69
N VAL A 192 -11.77 -3.61 10.02
CA VAL A 192 -12.03 -4.68 11.01
C VAL A 192 -12.37 -4.07 12.38
N VAL A 193 -11.64 -3.05 12.83
CA VAL A 193 -11.90 -2.37 14.10
C VAL A 193 -13.25 -1.63 14.05
N ALA A 194 -13.55 -0.91 12.98
CA ALA A 194 -14.82 -0.20 12.81
C ALA A 194 -16.02 -1.16 12.90
N GLU A 195 -15.96 -2.30 12.21
CA GLU A 195 -17.00 -3.34 12.29
C GLU A 195 -17.15 -3.90 13.71
N HIS A 196 -16.03 -4.14 14.41
CA HIS A 196 -16.06 -4.64 15.80
C HIS A 196 -16.76 -3.69 16.76
N PHE A 197 -16.56 -2.37 16.60
CA PHE A 197 -17.20 -1.34 17.43
C PHE A 197 -18.56 -0.86 16.90
N GLY A 198 -19.05 -1.43 15.79
CA GLY A 198 -20.32 -1.03 15.18
C GLY A 198 -20.32 0.43 14.69
N ALA A 199 -19.17 0.93 14.22
CA ALA A 199 -19.06 2.28 13.69
C ALA A 199 -19.90 2.45 12.41
N ASP A 200 -20.54 3.61 12.27
CA ASP A 200 -21.29 3.99 11.06
C ASP A 200 -20.36 4.42 9.91
N ASP A 201 -20.95 4.65 8.74
CA ASP A 201 -20.24 5.09 7.53
C ASP A 201 -19.44 6.38 7.74
N GLU A 202 -19.92 7.31 8.56
CA GLU A 202 -19.22 8.58 8.80
C GLU A 202 -18.00 8.37 9.69
N ARG A 203 -18.13 7.64 10.79
CA ARG A 203 -16.98 7.29 11.64
C ARG A 203 -15.96 6.46 10.88
N LEU A 204 -16.40 5.47 10.09
CA LEU A 204 -15.50 4.70 9.25
C LEU A 204 -14.77 5.60 8.24
N ALA A 205 -15.48 6.51 7.57
CA ALA A 205 -14.85 7.43 6.62
C ALA A 205 -13.81 8.33 7.27
N ARG A 206 -14.11 8.91 8.44
CA ARG A 206 -13.16 9.76 9.18
C ARG A 206 -11.92 8.98 9.64
N ALA A 207 -12.12 7.76 10.15
CA ALA A 207 -11.01 6.88 10.55
C ALA A 207 -10.12 6.46 9.36
N LEU A 208 -10.73 6.14 8.21
CA LEU A 208 -10.00 5.83 6.98
C LEU A 208 -9.25 7.05 6.45
N MET A 209 -9.85 8.25 6.49
CA MET A 209 -9.16 9.47 6.11
C MET A 209 -7.95 9.72 7.00
N LEU A 210 -8.10 9.58 8.32
CA LEU A 210 -6.99 9.74 9.25
C LEU A 210 -5.87 8.75 8.94
N SER A 211 -6.23 7.48 8.70
CA SER A 211 -5.26 6.45 8.37
C SER A 211 -4.52 6.72 7.08
N HIS A 212 -5.24 7.03 6.01
CA HIS A 212 -4.63 7.30 4.71
C HIS A 212 -3.79 8.57 4.70
N LEU A 213 -4.27 9.67 5.29
CA LEU A 213 -3.50 10.92 5.36
C LEU A 213 -2.27 10.79 6.25
N SER A 214 -2.38 10.10 7.39
CA SER A 214 -1.22 9.84 8.25
C SER A 214 -0.18 8.98 7.54
N ALA A 215 -0.62 7.94 6.81
CA ALA A 215 0.28 7.11 6.00
C ALA A 215 1.01 7.94 4.92
N ILE A 216 0.30 8.81 4.20
CA ILE A 216 0.90 9.69 3.18
C ILE A 216 1.85 10.70 3.83
N TYR A 217 1.45 11.31 4.94
CA TYR A 217 2.26 12.27 5.70
C TYR A 217 3.60 11.66 6.13
N ILE A 218 3.58 10.44 6.68
CA ILE A 218 4.78 9.72 7.10
C ILE A 218 5.60 9.28 5.89
N HIS A 219 4.95 8.74 4.85
CA HIS A 219 5.64 8.27 3.65
C HIS A 219 6.36 9.41 2.90
N ASN A 220 5.81 10.62 2.92
CA ASN A 220 6.41 11.80 2.29
C ASN A 220 7.74 12.24 2.94
N GLN A 221 8.05 11.77 4.15
CA GLN A 221 9.34 12.01 4.79
C GLN A 221 10.45 11.07 4.30
N LEU A 222 10.09 10.00 3.56
CA LEU A 222 11.04 9.08 3.00
C LEU A 222 11.62 9.60 1.67
N PRO A 223 12.89 9.29 1.36
CA PRO A 223 13.43 9.59 0.04
C PRO A 223 12.65 8.85 -1.05
N ARG A 224 12.67 9.39 -2.28
CA ARG A 224 11.95 8.85 -3.45
C ARG A 224 12.19 7.35 -3.68
N LEU A 225 13.39 6.88 -3.33
CA LEU A 225 13.74 5.46 -3.27
C LEU A 225 14.25 5.15 -1.86
N SER A 226 13.56 4.24 -1.18
CA SER A 226 13.90 3.76 0.15
C SER A 226 13.86 2.24 0.18
N ALA A 227 14.83 1.64 0.89
CA ALA A 227 14.83 0.21 1.17
C ALA A 227 13.79 -0.16 2.25
N LEU A 228 13.23 0.81 2.99
CA LEU A 228 12.21 0.54 4.00
C LEU A 228 10.91 0.08 3.33
N CYS A 229 10.33 -1.01 3.83
CA CYS A 229 9.04 -1.49 3.34
C CYS A 229 7.93 -0.50 3.70
N ALA A 230 7.34 0.17 2.71
CA ALA A 230 6.27 1.15 2.93
C ALA A 230 4.97 0.55 3.51
N ALA A 231 4.86 -0.78 3.65
CA ALA A 231 3.82 -1.40 4.46
C ALA A 231 3.89 -0.94 5.93
N THR A 232 5.08 -0.60 6.44
CA THR A 232 5.25 -0.09 7.81
C THR A 232 4.68 1.32 7.95
N THR A 233 4.93 2.23 7.00
CA THR A 233 4.35 3.59 7.02
C THR A 233 2.83 3.55 6.86
N ALA A 234 2.31 2.66 6.02
CA ALA A 234 0.88 2.44 5.91
C ALA A 234 0.26 1.89 7.21
N ALA A 235 0.97 1.01 7.91
CA ALA A 235 0.52 0.45 9.19
C ALA A 235 0.56 1.48 10.33
N MET A 236 1.48 2.44 10.32
CA MET A 236 1.43 3.60 11.23
C MET A 236 0.15 4.42 10.99
N GLY A 237 -0.21 4.64 9.71
CA GLY A 237 -1.50 5.25 9.38
C GLY A 237 -2.68 4.42 9.91
N ALA A 238 -2.67 3.11 9.70
CA ALA A 238 -3.70 2.23 10.24
C ALA A 238 -3.81 2.29 11.76
N ALA A 239 -2.67 2.37 12.47
CA ALA A 239 -2.64 2.56 13.92
C ALA A 239 -3.35 3.86 14.33
N ALA A 240 -3.16 4.95 13.59
CA ALA A 240 -3.86 6.21 13.82
C ALA A 240 -5.38 6.08 13.66
N GLY A 241 -5.84 5.46 12.58
CA GLY A 241 -7.26 5.24 12.32
C GLY A 241 -7.93 4.31 13.33
N MET A 242 -7.24 3.23 13.73
CA MET A 242 -7.72 2.31 14.76
C MET A 242 -7.77 3.01 16.14
N ALA A 243 -6.72 3.72 16.54
CA ALA A 243 -6.69 4.48 17.80
C ALA A 243 -7.81 5.54 17.86
N TRP A 244 -8.09 6.20 16.74
CA TRP A 244 -9.17 7.18 16.68
C TRP A 244 -10.56 6.57 16.85
N LEU A 245 -10.79 5.36 16.31
CA LEU A 245 -12.06 4.65 16.50
C LEU A 245 -12.29 4.24 17.95
N VAL A 246 -11.23 3.83 18.65
CA VAL A 246 -11.31 3.31 20.02
C VAL A 246 -11.37 4.43 21.05
N ASP A 247 -10.52 5.45 20.93
CA ASP A 247 -10.31 6.45 21.99
C ASP A 247 -10.32 7.91 21.48
N GLY A 248 -9.86 8.17 20.25
CA GLY A 248 -9.99 9.50 19.62
C GLY A 248 -9.02 10.57 20.13
N ARG A 249 -8.32 10.35 21.25
CA ARG A 249 -7.32 11.27 21.80
C ARG A 249 -6.10 11.41 20.88
N TYR A 250 -5.60 12.63 20.74
CA TYR A 250 -4.39 12.90 19.97
C TYR A 250 -3.17 12.16 20.55
N GLU A 251 -3.09 12.09 21.88
CA GLU A 251 -2.01 11.44 22.63
C GLU A 251 -1.94 9.95 22.28
N THR A 252 -3.06 9.23 22.32
CA THR A 252 -3.13 7.81 21.96
C THR A 252 -2.78 7.57 20.49
N ILE A 253 -3.24 8.44 19.58
CA ILE A 253 -2.87 8.36 18.16
C ILE A 253 -1.35 8.55 17.98
N SER A 254 -0.77 9.58 18.60
CA SER A 254 0.65 9.88 18.51
C SER A 254 1.50 8.75 19.11
N MET A 255 1.11 8.21 20.27
CA MET A 255 1.77 7.09 20.94
C MET A 255 1.73 5.82 20.09
N ALA A 256 0.60 5.52 19.46
CA ALA A 256 0.43 4.34 18.61
C ALA A 256 1.31 4.44 17.35
N ILE A 257 1.36 5.60 16.69
CA ILE A 257 2.23 5.82 15.52
C ILE A 257 3.71 5.61 15.90
N SER A 258 4.17 6.26 16.97
CA SER A 258 5.57 6.19 17.40
C SER A 258 5.99 4.78 17.83
N SER A 259 5.09 4.04 18.50
CA SER A 259 5.38 2.69 18.96
C SER A 259 5.35 1.66 17.82
N MET A 260 4.50 1.88 16.80
CA MET A 260 4.39 0.97 15.67
C MET A 260 5.71 0.85 14.90
N ILE A 261 6.42 1.97 14.67
CA ILE A 261 7.72 1.91 13.98
C ILE A 261 8.81 1.23 14.83
N GLY A 262 8.78 1.39 16.15
CA GLY A 262 9.75 0.75 17.05
C GLY A 262 9.71 -0.78 17.00
N ASP A 263 8.56 -1.38 16.66
CA ASP A 263 8.39 -2.83 16.59
C ASP A 263 8.94 -3.45 15.30
N VAL A 264 8.88 -2.72 14.19
CA VAL A 264 9.23 -3.24 12.85
C VAL A 264 10.25 -2.37 12.11
N SER A 265 11.05 -1.60 12.83
CA SER A 265 12.16 -0.83 12.28
C SER A 265 13.19 -1.79 11.67
N GLY A 266 13.31 -1.79 10.33
CA GLY A 266 14.24 -2.68 9.61
C GLY A 266 13.57 -3.67 8.65
N MET A 267 12.25 -3.62 8.48
CA MET A 267 11.60 -4.39 7.42
C MET A 267 12.01 -3.87 6.04
N ILE A 268 12.75 -4.67 5.26
CA ILE A 268 13.27 -4.29 3.95
C ILE A 268 12.26 -4.60 2.83
N CYS A 269 12.11 -3.67 1.88
CA CYS A 269 11.38 -3.86 0.64
C CYS A 269 12.24 -4.63 -0.37
N ASP A 270 11.75 -5.79 -0.82
CA ASP A 270 12.39 -6.66 -1.83
C ASP A 270 11.63 -6.60 -3.17
N GLY A 271 10.87 -5.53 -3.39
CA GLY A 271 10.01 -5.36 -4.54
C GLY A 271 8.64 -6.03 -4.40
N ALA A 272 7.83 -5.93 -5.46
CA ALA A 272 6.51 -6.54 -5.50
C ALA A 272 6.65 -8.06 -5.62
N SER A 273 6.45 -8.77 -4.52
CA SER A 273 6.50 -10.24 -4.46
C SER A 273 5.46 -10.81 -3.50
N ASN A 274 5.28 -12.14 -3.53
CA ASN A 274 4.42 -12.84 -2.57
C ASN A 274 4.85 -12.61 -1.10
N SER A 275 6.11 -12.27 -0.83
CA SER A 275 6.60 -11.95 0.52
C SER A 275 5.94 -10.68 1.10
N CYS A 276 5.37 -9.82 0.26
CA CYS A 276 4.66 -8.63 0.73
C CYS A 276 3.46 -8.98 1.63
N ALA A 277 2.77 -10.10 1.39
CA ALA A 277 1.66 -10.51 2.24
C ALA A 277 2.10 -10.83 3.68
N MET A 278 3.30 -11.42 3.85
CA MET A 278 3.92 -11.62 5.17
C MET A 278 4.25 -10.29 5.85
N LYS A 279 4.82 -9.34 5.10
CA LYS A 279 5.18 -8.00 5.61
C LYS A 279 3.95 -7.24 6.08
N VAL A 280 2.89 -7.25 5.27
CA VAL A 280 1.58 -6.68 5.60
C VAL A 280 0.99 -7.33 6.86
N SER A 281 1.05 -8.66 6.97
CA SER A 281 0.60 -9.41 8.14
C SER A 281 1.32 -8.95 9.42
N THR A 282 2.66 -8.92 9.38
CA THR A 282 3.48 -8.48 10.52
C THR A 282 3.21 -7.03 10.89
N SER A 283 3.14 -6.12 9.90
CA SER A 283 2.86 -4.71 10.15
C SER A 283 1.46 -4.47 10.73
N ALA A 284 0.44 -5.20 10.29
CA ALA A 284 -0.91 -5.09 10.84
C ALA A 284 -0.98 -5.53 12.32
N SER A 285 -0.29 -6.63 12.65
CA SER A 285 -0.16 -7.11 14.03
C SER A 285 0.56 -6.08 14.93
N ALA A 286 1.69 -5.56 14.45
CA ALA A 286 2.46 -4.52 15.13
C ALA A 286 1.65 -3.25 15.37
N ALA A 287 0.88 -2.80 14.38
CA ALA A 287 0.00 -1.64 14.50
C ALA A 287 -1.06 -1.82 15.58
N TRP A 288 -1.72 -2.99 15.63
CA TRP A 288 -2.72 -3.25 16.67
C TRP A 288 -2.08 -3.32 18.07
N LYS A 289 -0.93 -3.99 18.21
CA LYS A 289 -0.16 -4.00 19.47
C LYS A 289 0.19 -2.59 19.94
N ALA A 290 0.64 -1.72 19.03
CA ALA A 290 0.96 -0.33 19.35
C ALA A 290 -0.27 0.48 19.81
N VAL A 291 -1.44 0.25 19.21
CA VAL A 291 -2.70 0.85 19.67
C VAL A 291 -3.04 0.38 21.09
N LEU A 292 -2.94 -0.92 21.37
CA LEU A 292 -3.20 -1.45 22.71
C LEU A 292 -2.28 -0.86 23.78
N MET A 293 -0.99 -0.69 23.49
CA MET A 293 -0.05 -0.03 24.40
C MET A 293 -0.42 1.44 24.62
N ALA A 294 -0.78 2.15 23.55
CA ALA A 294 -1.16 3.56 23.62
C ALA A 294 -2.47 3.81 24.39
N LEU A 295 -3.37 2.81 24.43
CA LEU A 295 -4.58 2.85 25.26
C LEU A 295 -4.26 2.69 26.76
N ASP A 296 -3.11 2.07 27.08
CA ASP A 296 -2.56 1.96 28.44
C ASP A 296 -1.50 3.05 28.71
N ASP A 297 -1.62 4.18 28.00
CA ASP A 297 -0.74 5.36 28.07
C ASP A 297 0.77 5.02 28.00
N THR A 298 1.11 3.94 27.27
CA THR A 298 2.47 3.42 27.11
C THR A 298 2.92 3.54 25.66
N ALA A 299 4.13 4.05 25.44
CA ALA A 299 4.72 4.14 24.12
C ALA A 299 6.23 3.93 24.12
N VAL A 300 6.78 3.59 22.96
CA VAL A 300 8.24 3.65 22.74
C VAL A 300 8.68 5.10 22.86
N THR A 301 9.61 5.37 23.78
CA THR A 301 10.26 6.67 23.97
C THR A 301 11.72 6.59 23.50
N GLY A 302 12.28 7.70 23.04
CA GLY A 302 13.65 7.75 22.50
C GLY A 302 14.76 7.85 23.57
N GLN A 303 14.56 7.26 24.76
CA GLN A 303 15.56 7.24 25.83
C GLN A 303 16.51 6.05 25.71
#